data_AF-A0A6D0F9E1-F1
#
_entry.id   AF-A0A6D0F9E1-F1
#
_cell.length_a   1.000
_cell.length_b   1.000
_cell.length_c   1.000
_cell.angle_alpha   90.00
_cell.angle_beta   90.00
_cell.angle_gamma   90.00
#
_symmetry.space_group_name_H-M   'P 1'
#
loop_
_entity.id
_entity.type
_entity.pdbx_description
1 polymer ?
#
loop_
_entity_poly.entity_id
_entity_poly.type
_entity_poly.pdbx_seq_one_letter_code
_entity_poly.pdbx_strand_id
1 'polypeptide(L)'
;DEESLFLWMRAHPYDDLVVLDVTASQQLADQYLDFASHGFHVISANKLAGASDSNKYRQIHDAFEKTGRHWLYNATVGAGLPINHTVRDLIDSGDTILSISGIFSGTLSWLFLQFDGSVPFTELVDQAWQQGLTEPDPRDDLSGKDVMRKLVILAREAGYNIEPDQVRVESLVPAHCEGGSIDHFFENGDELNEQMVQRLEAAREMGLVLRYVARFD
;
A
#
# COMPACT_ATOMS: atom_id res chain seq x y z
N ASP A 1 18.20 -23.84 -6.58
CA ASP A 1 17.74 -22.66 -7.36
C ASP A 1 16.21 -22.68 -7.38
N GLU A 2 15.61 -21.64 -7.97
CA GLU A 2 14.15 -21.44 -8.06
C GLU A 2 13.45 -22.61 -8.79
N GLU A 3 14.08 -23.13 -9.85
CA GLU A 3 13.57 -24.26 -10.64
C GLU A 3 13.49 -25.55 -9.81
N SER A 4 14.50 -25.82 -8.98
CA SER A 4 14.52 -26.95 -8.05
C SER A 4 13.40 -26.86 -7.00
N LEU A 5 13.10 -25.65 -6.50
CA LEU A 5 12.02 -25.42 -5.56
C LEU A 5 10.66 -25.69 -6.20
N PHE A 6 10.42 -25.16 -7.40
CA PHE A 6 9.18 -25.41 -8.14
C PHE A 6 8.96 -26.89 -8.46
N LEU A 7 10.02 -27.60 -8.86
CA LEU A 7 9.95 -29.05 -9.12
C LEU A 7 9.60 -29.83 -7.85
N TRP A 8 10.21 -29.49 -6.71
CA TRP A 8 9.86 -30.10 -5.44
C TRP A 8 8.42 -29.79 -5.04
N MET A 9 7.99 -28.53 -5.17
CA MET A 9 6.63 -28.12 -4.86
C MET A 9 5.64 -28.93 -5.70
N ARG A 10 5.86 -29.13 -7.00
CA ARG A 10 4.97 -29.98 -7.82
C ARG A 10 4.91 -31.45 -7.38
N ALA A 11 5.96 -31.96 -6.74
CA ALA A 11 6.06 -33.34 -6.27
C ALA A 11 5.75 -33.48 -4.76
N HIS A 12 5.15 -32.46 -4.14
CA HIS A 12 4.93 -32.44 -2.70
C HIS A 12 4.05 -33.61 -2.23
N PRO A 13 4.33 -34.21 -1.06
CA PRO A 13 3.52 -35.31 -0.53
C PRO A 13 2.28 -34.84 0.26
N TYR A 14 2.08 -33.53 0.41
CA TYR A 14 1.00 -32.95 1.21
C TYR A 14 -0.29 -32.79 0.41
N ASP A 15 -1.43 -32.64 1.09
CA ASP A 15 -2.72 -32.37 0.44
C ASP A 15 -2.76 -30.94 -0.11
N ASP A 16 -2.25 -29.98 0.66
CA ASP A 16 -2.21 -28.56 0.33
C ASP A 16 -0.83 -27.95 0.61
N LEU A 17 -0.42 -27.02 -0.24
CA LEU A 17 0.68 -26.10 0.01
C LEU A 17 0.19 -24.66 0.08
N VAL A 18 0.77 -23.91 1.01
CA VAL A 18 0.50 -22.49 1.20
C VAL A 18 1.81 -21.71 1.02
N VAL A 19 1.84 -20.81 0.04
CA VAL A 19 2.91 -19.84 -0.14
C VAL A 19 2.63 -18.63 0.75
N LEU A 20 3.61 -18.26 1.57
CA LEU A 20 3.56 -17.05 2.39
C LEU A 20 4.43 -15.96 1.75
N ASP A 21 3.79 -15.00 1.08
CA ASP A 21 4.50 -13.84 0.52
C ASP A 21 4.42 -12.64 1.46
N VAL A 22 5.43 -12.52 2.31
CA VAL A 22 5.63 -11.38 3.22
C VAL A 22 6.66 -10.39 2.68
N THR A 23 6.82 -10.32 1.35
CA THR A 23 7.79 -9.46 0.67
C THR A 23 7.10 -8.27 0.00
N ALA A 24 7.92 -7.38 -0.59
CA ALA A 24 7.48 -6.35 -1.54
C ALA A 24 7.99 -6.66 -2.97
N SER A 25 8.17 -7.95 -3.31
CA SER A 25 8.80 -8.36 -4.56
C SER A 25 7.81 -8.38 -5.72
N GLN A 26 8.12 -7.66 -6.80
CA GLN A 26 7.35 -7.75 -8.05
C GLN A 26 7.51 -9.12 -8.70
N GLN A 27 8.74 -9.65 -8.73
CA GLN A 27 9.03 -10.97 -9.31
C GLN A 27 8.20 -12.08 -8.68
N LEU A 28 8.02 -12.04 -7.34
CA LEU A 28 7.21 -13.04 -6.64
C LEU A 28 5.70 -12.83 -6.89
N ALA A 29 5.23 -11.58 -6.90
CA ALA A 29 3.85 -11.26 -7.25
C ALA A 29 3.47 -11.70 -8.68
N ASP A 30 4.42 -11.68 -9.61
CA ASP A 30 4.22 -12.12 -10.99
C ASP A 30 3.97 -13.64 -11.11
N GLN A 31 4.42 -14.42 -10.12
CA GLN A 31 4.26 -15.88 -10.08
C GLN A 31 2.94 -16.34 -9.48
N TYR A 32 2.07 -15.43 -9.04
CA TYR A 32 0.81 -15.81 -8.38
C TYR A 32 -0.12 -16.63 -9.30
N LEU A 33 -0.11 -16.30 -10.59
CA LEU A 33 -0.85 -17.08 -11.60
C LEU A 33 -0.31 -18.51 -11.69
N ASP A 34 1.02 -18.66 -11.69
CA ASP A 34 1.66 -19.96 -11.69
C ASP A 34 1.32 -20.72 -10.41
N PHE A 35 1.43 -20.11 -9.23
CA PHE A 35 1.06 -20.75 -7.96
C PHE A 35 -0.38 -21.27 -7.97
N ALA A 36 -1.33 -20.47 -8.47
CA ALA A 36 -2.71 -20.92 -8.62
C ALA A 36 -2.82 -22.14 -9.57
N SER A 37 -2.14 -22.10 -10.72
CA SER A 37 -2.17 -23.18 -11.72
C SER A 37 -1.58 -24.50 -11.21
N HIS A 38 -0.67 -24.43 -10.24
CA HIS A 38 -0.08 -25.60 -9.57
C HIS A 38 -0.91 -26.11 -8.38
N GLY A 39 -2.03 -25.46 -8.06
CA GLY A 39 -2.88 -25.87 -6.95
C GLY A 39 -2.41 -25.36 -5.59
N PHE A 40 -1.56 -24.33 -5.53
CA PHE A 40 -1.09 -23.77 -4.27
C PHE A 40 -2.02 -22.64 -3.80
N HIS A 41 -2.16 -22.52 -2.48
CA HIS A 41 -2.73 -21.32 -1.86
C HIS A 41 -1.66 -20.24 -1.71
N VAL A 42 -2.07 -18.98 -1.67
CA VAL A 42 -1.19 -17.85 -1.38
C VAL A 42 -1.79 -17.02 -0.24
N ILE A 43 -1.00 -16.77 0.79
CA ILE A 43 -1.28 -15.77 1.81
C ILE A 43 -0.21 -14.68 1.71
N SER A 44 -0.62 -13.43 1.60
CA SER A 44 0.29 -12.34 1.22
C SER A 44 0.10 -11.05 2.00
N ALA A 45 1.21 -10.37 2.30
CA ALA A 45 1.24 -8.95 2.68
C ALA A 45 1.69 -8.05 1.50
N ASN A 46 2.04 -8.66 0.35
CA ASN A 46 2.49 -7.99 -0.85
C ASN A 46 1.32 -7.33 -1.59
N LYS A 47 1.37 -6.01 -1.71
CA LYS A 47 0.32 -5.19 -2.33
C LYS A 47 0.37 -5.22 -3.87
N LEU A 48 1.48 -5.64 -4.47
CA LEU A 48 1.73 -5.44 -5.90
C LEU A 48 0.73 -6.18 -6.80
N ALA A 49 0.37 -7.42 -6.45
CA ALA A 49 -0.65 -8.16 -7.20
C ALA A 49 -2.05 -7.51 -7.04
N GLY A 50 -2.42 -7.15 -5.81
CA GLY A 50 -3.73 -6.53 -5.49
C GLY A 50 -3.93 -5.14 -6.09
N ALA A 51 -2.84 -4.39 -6.26
CA ALA A 51 -2.82 -3.05 -6.86
C ALA A 51 -2.23 -3.02 -8.28
N SER A 52 -2.14 -4.17 -8.95
CA SER A 52 -1.73 -4.23 -10.37
C SER A 52 -2.83 -3.71 -11.30
N ASP A 53 -2.58 -3.66 -12.61
CA ASP A 53 -3.62 -3.37 -13.60
C ASP A 53 -4.79 -4.36 -13.50
N SER A 54 -6.00 -3.93 -13.86
CA SER A 54 -7.19 -4.76 -13.64
C SER A 54 -7.21 -6.04 -14.47
N ASN A 55 -6.45 -6.13 -15.57
CA ASN A 55 -6.35 -7.37 -16.32
C ASN A 55 -5.56 -8.42 -15.55
N LYS A 56 -4.38 -8.06 -15.05
CA LYS A 56 -3.56 -8.93 -14.23
C LYS A 56 -4.25 -9.32 -12.93
N TYR A 57 -4.84 -8.36 -12.23
CA TYR A 57 -5.60 -8.62 -11.00
C TYR A 57 -6.71 -9.65 -11.21
N ARG A 58 -7.53 -9.48 -12.26
CA ARG A 58 -8.59 -10.44 -12.61
C ARG A 58 -8.05 -11.80 -13.01
N GLN A 59 -6.99 -11.85 -13.82
CA GLN A 59 -6.38 -13.12 -14.21
C GLN A 59 -5.92 -13.95 -13.01
N ILE A 60 -5.32 -13.29 -12.00
CA ILE A 60 -4.90 -13.95 -10.77
C ILE A 60 -6.13 -14.48 -10.02
N HIS A 61 -7.14 -13.63 -9.77
CA HIS A 61 -8.36 -14.04 -9.06
C HIS A 61 -9.08 -15.20 -9.77
N ASP A 62 -9.31 -15.09 -11.06
CA ASP A 62 -9.93 -16.13 -11.89
C ASP A 62 -9.16 -17.45 -11.80
N ALA A 63 -7.83 -17.41 -11.74
CA ALA A 63 -7.02 -18.62 -11.66
C ALA A 63 -7.17 -19.32 -10.31
N PHE A 64 -7.18 -18.57 -9.20
CA PHE A 64 -7.43 -19.12 -7.87
C PHE A 64 -8.85 -19.69 -7.76
N GLU A 65 -9.85 -18.99 -8.30
CA GLU A 65 -11.24 -19.49 -8.33
C GLU A 65 -11.36 -20.80 -9.13
N LYS A 66 -10.77 -20.86 -10.33
CA LYS A 66 -10.82 -22.04 -11.21
C LYS A 66 -10.16 -23.27 -10.59
N THR A 67 -9.12 -23.10 -9.79
CA THR A 67 -8.42 -24.23 -9.15
C THR A 67 -8.93 -24.55 -7.75
N GLY A 68 -9.94 -23.82 -7.26
CA GLY A 68 -10.46 -23.97 -5.90
C GLY A 68 -9.45 -23.57 -4.83
N ARG A 69 -8.47 -22.72 -5.18
CA ARG A 69 -7.41 -22.26 -4.29
C ARG A 69 -7.70 -20.84 -3.82
N HIS A 70 -6.96 -20.43 -2.79
CA HIS A 70 -7.21 -19.15 -2.13
C HIS A 70 -6.00 -18.25 -2.26
N TRP A 71 -6.27 -17.00 -2.64
CA TRP A 71 -5.37 -15.88 -2.47
C TRP A 71 -5.93 -14.96 -1.39
N LEU A 72 -5.30 -14.99 -0.21
CA LEU A 72 -5.68 -14.17 0.94
C LEU A 72 -4.63 -13.11 1.18
N TYR A 73 -5.05 -11.87 1.41
CA TYR A 73 -4.12 -10.75 1.49
C TYR A 73 -4.56 -9.64 2.46
N ASN A 74 -5.20 -10.02 3.57
CA ASN A 74 -5.68 -9.06 4.57
C ASN A 74 -4.57 -8.14 5.11
N ALA A 75 -3.32 -8.63 5.19
CA ALA A 75 -2.19 -7.85 5.69
C ALA A 75 -1.76 -6.70 4.77
N THR A 76 -2.30 -6.60 3.55
CA THR A 76 -1.98 -5.53 2.60
C THR A 76 -2.48 -4.16 3.05
N VAL A 77 -3.60 -4.09 3.79
CA VAL A 77 -4.20 -2.84 4.26
C VAL A 77 -4.58 -2.96 5.74
N GLY A 78 -4.09 -2.02 6.55
CA GLY A 78 -4.32 -2.04 8.01
C GLY A 78 -3.47 -3.07 8.77
N ALA A 79 -2.50 -3.72 8.11
CA ALA A 79 -1.60 -4.70 8.72
C ALA A 79 -2.38 -5.83 9.44
N GLY A 80 -2.37 -5.87 10.76
CA GLY A 80 -3.10 -6.87 11.55
C GLY A 80 -4.60 -6.60 11.70
N LEU A 81 -5.08 -5.43 11.28
CA LEU A 81 -6.50 -5.10 11.35
C LEU A 81 -7.28 -5.88 10.28
N PRO A 82 -8.51 -6.34 10.57
CA PRO A 82 -9.30 -7.16 9.65
C PRO A 82 -10.00 -6.30 8.57
N ILE A 83 -9.31 -5.33 7.96
CA ILE A 83 -9.95 -4.33 7.08
C ILE A 83 -10.49 -4.98 5.81
N ASN A 84 -9.65 -5.67 5.05
CA ASN A 84 -10.09 -6.32 3.81
C ASN A 84 -11.17 -7.36 4.10
N HIS A 85 -11.03 -8.12 5.19
CA HIS A 85 -12.05 -9.09 5.60
C HIS A 85 -13.39 -8.41 5.92
N THR A 86 -13.38 -7.31 6.67
CA THR A 86 -14.60 -6.55 7.00
C THR A 86 -15.27 -6.02 5.74
N VAL A 87 -14.50 -5.50 4.78
CA VAL A 87 -15.03 -5.01 3.51
C VAL A 87 -15.69 -6.14 2.72
N ARG A 88 -15.04 -7.30 2.59
CA ARG A 88 -15.62 -8.48 1.93
C ARG A 88 -16.89 -8.97 2.63
N ASP A 89 -16.87 -9.09 3.96
CA ASP A 89 -17.99 -9.59 4.74
C ASP A 89 -19.25 -8.71 4.59
N LEU A 90 -19.07 -7.39 4.50
CA LEU A 90 -20.17 -6.47 4.18
C LEU A 90 -20.74 -6.71 2.78
N ILE A 91 -19.89 -6.84 1.76
CA ILE A 91 -20.32 -7.10 0.37
C ILE A 91 -21.00 -8.47 0.25
N ASP A 92 -20.43 -9.52 0.84
CA ASP A 92 -20.97 -10.89 0.84
C ASP A 92 -22.32 -10.97 1.59
N SER A 93 -22.52 -10.10 2.57
CA SER A 93 -23.79 -9.94 3.30
C SER A 93 -24.85 -9.14 2.53
N GLY A 94 -24.51 -8.59 1.36
CA GLY A 94 -25.40 -7.80 0.52
C GLY A 94 -25.45 -6.30 0.82
N ASP A 95 -24.49 -5.78 1.60
CA ASP A 95 -24.33 -4.33 1.80
C ASP A 95 -23.70 -3.67 0.56
N THR A 96 -23.73 -2.34 0.51
CA THR A 96 -23.09 -1.54 -0.55
C THR A 96 -22.24 -0.45 0.05
N ILE A 97 -20.93 -0.55 -0.13
CA ILE A 97 -19.98 0.43 0.39
C ILE A 97 -20.02 1.67 -0.50
N LEU A 98 -20.50 2.79 0.04
CA LEU A 98 -20.63 4.05 -0.70
C LEU A 98 -19.32 4.85 -0.78
N SER A 99 -18.48 4.76 0.25
CA SER A 99 -17.23 5.54 0.32
C SER A 99 -16.24 4.88 1.27
N ILE A 100 -14.95 5.03 1.00
CA ILE A 100 -13.86 4.58 1.86
C ILE A 100 -12.95 5.77 2.14
N SER A 101 -12.66 6.04 3.40
CA SER A 101 -11.71 7.09 3.77
C SER A 101 -10.89 6.69 4.99
N GLY A 102 -9.60 7.03 5.00
CA GLY A 102 -8.76 6.78 6.15
C GLY A 102 -7.29 7.14 5.96
N ILE A 103 -6.51 6.97 7.03
CA ILE A 103 -5.06 7.17 7.03
C ILE A 103 -4.42 5.80 6.86
N PHE A 104 -3.80 5.56 5.70
CA PHE A 104 -3.31 4.23 5.32
C PHE A 104 -1.81 4.05 5.49
N SER A 105 -1.06 5.12 5.80
CA SER A 105 0.39 5.06 6.06
C SER A 105 0.67 5.38 7.53
N GLY A 106 1.40 4.49 8.20
CA GLY A 106 1.84 4.71 9.58
C GLY A 106 2.83 5.87 9.70
N THR A 107 3.79 5.95 8.77
CA THR A 107 4.79 7.01 8.69
C THR A 107 4.15 8.37 8.48
N LEU A 108 3.26 8.50 7.48
CA LEU A 108 2.54 9.76 7.24
C LEU A 108 1.60 10.08 8.42
N SER A 109 0.94 9.08 9.01
CA SER A 109 0.13 9.29 10.22
C SER A 109 0.97 9.90 11.35
N TRP A 110 2.18 9.38 11.57
CA TRP A 110 3.08 9.87 12.60
C TRP A 110 3.53 11.31 12.30
N LEU A 111 4.02 11.57 11.09
CA LEU A 111 4.50 12.89 10.67
C LEU A 111 3.43 13.97 10.85
N PHE A 112 2.23 13.75 10.31
CA PHE A 112 1.12 14.71 10.42
C PHE A 112 0.52 14.80 11.84
N LEU A 113 0.73 13.79 12.69
CA LEU A 113 0.36 13.86 14.10
C LEU A 113 1.34 14.73 14.90
N GLN A 114 2.64 14.65 14.60
CA GLN A 114 3.69 15.43 15.28
C GLN A 114 3.83 16.86 14.74
N PHE A 115 3.51 17.10 13.47
CA PHE A 115 3.73 18.39 12.85
C PHE A 115 2.80 19.48 13.40
N ASP A 116 3.36 20.38 14.20
CA ASP A 116 2.71 21.56 14.76
C ASP A 116 3.32 22.89 14.27
N GLY A 117 4.29 22.82 13.36
CA GLY A 117 5.00 23.97 12.79
C GLY A 117 6.08 24.56 13.69
N SER A 118 6.38 23.95 14.84
CA SER A 118 7.49 24.40 15.73
C SER A 118 8.87 24.09 15.14
N VAL A 119 8.96 23.08 14.28
CA VAL A 119 10.15 22.67 13.54
C VAL A 119 9.82 22.49 12.05
N PRO A 120 10.80 22.59 11.15
CA PRO A 120 10.61 22.27 9.74
C PRO A 120 10.07 20.85 9.55
N PHE A 121 9.21 20.64 8.57
CA PHE A 121 8.64 19.32 8.28
C PHE A 121 9.73 18.29 7.92
N THR A 122 10.76 18.71 7.19
CA THR A 122 11.89 17.85 6.83
C THR A 122 12.71 17.39 8.03
N GLU A 123 12.76 18.20 9.10
CA GLU A 123 13.39 17.78 10.37
C GLU A 123 12.58 16.65 11.03
N LEU A 124 11.24 16.71 10.98
CA LEU A 124 10.41 15.59 11.45
C LEU A 124 10.57 14.34 10.59
N VAL A 125 10.75 14.49 9.27
CA VAL A 125 11.05 13.37 8.38
C VAL A 125 12.38 12.72 8.75
N ASP A 126 13.43 13.51 8.99
CA ASP A 126 14.73 13.00 9.45
C ASP A 126 14.62 12.29 10.80
N GLN A 127 13.90 12.87 11.76
CA GLN A 127 13.64 12.22 13.06
C GLN A 127 12.90 10.88 12.89
N ALA A 128 11.90 10.80 12.02
CA ALA A 128 11.20 9.56 11.71
C ALA A 128 12.13 8.51 11.07
N TRP A 129 12.98 8.94 10.14
CA TRP A 129 13.95 8.08 9.46
C TRP A 129 14.98 7.52 10.44
N GLN A 130 15.56 8.36 11.30
CA GLN A 130 16.50 7.93 12.34
C GLN A 130 15.88 6.97 13.37
N GLN A 131 14.58 7.08 13.62
CA GLN A 131 13.83 6.17 14.49
C GLN A 131 13.41 4.87 13.79
N GLY A 132 13.67 4.72 12.49
CA GLY A 132 13.23 3.57 11.70
C GLY A 132 11.72 3.52 11.48
N LEU A 133 11.05 4.68 11.49
CA LEU A 133 9.61 4.81 11.24
C LEU A 133 9.28 5.01 9.76
N THR A 134 10.27 5.22 8.91
CA THR A 134 10.12 5.32 7.45
C THR A 134 10.74 4.09 6.78
N GLU A 135 10.50 3.93 5.48
CA GLU A 135 11.32 3.09 4.62
C GLU A 135 12.80 3.57 4.60
N PRO A 136 13.75 2.73 4.13
CA PRO A 136 15.16 3.13 4.03
C PRO A 136 15.37 4.43 3.25
N ASP A 137 14.50 4.69 2.27
CA ASP A 137 14.35 5.96 1.59
C ASP A 137 13.01 6.62 1.98
N PRO A 138 13.00 7.72 2.75
CA PRO A 138 11.77 8.38 3.19
C PRO A 138 10.86 8.84 2.04
N ARG A 139 11.40 9.02 0.84
CA ARG A 139 10.64 9.41 -0.35
C ARG A 139 9.61 8.36 -0.74
N ASP A 140 9.85 7.08 -0.43
CA ASP A 140 8.90 6.01 -0.74
C ASP A 140 7.58 6.19 0.03
N ASP A 141 7.66 6.60 1.30
CA ASP A 141 6.48 6.97 2.11
C ASP A 141 5.84 8.27 1.64
N LEU A 142 6.65 9.31 1.44
CA LEU A 142 6.20 10.66 1.07
C LEU A 142 5.59 10.74 -0.33
N SER A 143 5.93 9.80 -1.22
CA SER A 143 5.36 9.73 -2.57
C SER A 143 3.86 9.42 -2.61
N GLY A 144 3.31 8.85 -1.53
CA GLY A 144 1.91 8.41 -1.47
C GLY A 144 1.59 7.14 -2.27
N LYS A 145 2.59 6.51 -2.91
CA LYS A 145 2.38 5.30 -3.74
C LYS A 145 1.85 4.12 -2.91
N ASP A 146 2.33 3.94 -1.69
CA ASP A 146 1.82 2.89 -0.79
C ASP A 146 0.35 3.15 -0.39
N VAL A 147 0.01 4.40 -0.11
CA VAL A 147 -1.37 4.82 0.20
C VAL A 147 -2.30 4.55 -0.98
N MET A 148 -1.86 4.87 -2.20
CA MET A 148 -2.60 4.57 -3.43
C MET A 148 -2.85 3.07 -3.59
N ARG A 149 -1.81 2.22 -3.45
CA ARG A 149 -1.96 0.76 -3.58
C ARG A 149 -2.99 0.21 -2.60
N LYS A 150 -2.96 0.70 -1.35
CA LYS A 150 -3.93 0.31 -0.30
C LYS A 150 -5.35 0.74 -0.65
N LEU A 151 -5.53 1.94 -1.20
CA LEU A 151 -6.84 2.44 -1.64
C LEU A 151 -7.39 1.62 -2.81
N VAL A 152 -6.57 1.33 -3.83
CA VAL A 152 -6.96 0.48 -4.96
C VAL A 152 -7.41 -0.89 -4.49
N ILE A 153 -6.65 -1.51 -3.59
CA ILE A 153 -6.98 -2.81 -3.01
C ILE A 153 -8.36 -2.73 -2.32
N LEU A 154 -8.57 -1.77 -1.41
CA LEU A 154 -9.85 -1.68 -0.70
C LEU A 154 -11.05 -1.35 -1.59
N ALA A 155 -10.88 -0.48 -2.59
CA ALA A 155 -11.94 -0.18 -3.55
C ALA A 155 -12.32 -1.42 -4.35
N ARG A 156 -11.34 -2.24 -4.75
CA ARG A 156 -11.59 -3.54 -5.41
C ARG A 156 -12.31 -4.53 -4.50
N GLU A 157 -11.90 -4.62 -3.24
CA GLU A 157 -12.61 -5.44 -2.24
C GLU A 157 -14.05 -4.98 -2.03
N ALA A 158 -14.31 -3.69 -2.14
CA ALA A 158 -15.64 -3.11 -2.05
C ALA A 158 -16.49 -3.30 -3.32
N GLY A 159 -16.00 -4.05 -4.31
CA GLY A 159 -16.72 -4.38 -5.55
C GLY A 159 -16.50 -3.38 -6.70
N TYR A 160 -15.59 -2.42 -6.57
CA TYR A 160 -15.33 -1.42 -7.59
C TYR A 160 -14.16 -1.80 -8.51
N ASN A 161 -14.34 -1.61 -9.81
CA ASN A 161 -13.26 -1.77 -10.78
C ASN A 161 -12.51 -0.44 -10.95
N ILE A 162 -11.38 -0.29 -10.26
CA ILE A 162 -10.51 0.88 -10.31
C ILE A 162 -9.12 0.49 -10.83
N GLU A 163 -8.56 1.32 -11.70
CA GLU A 163 -7.17 1.25 -12.13
C GLU A 163 -6.27 2.11 -11.22
N PRO A 164 -5.02 1.70 -10.97
CA PRO A 164 -4.09 2.48 -10.16
C PRO A 164 -3.85 3.91 -10.67
N ASP A 165 -3.87 4.11 -11.99
CA ASP A 165 -3.65 5.42 -12.63
C ASP A 165 -4.85 6.37 -12.51
N GLN A 166 -6.03 5.87 -12.11
CA GLN A 166 -7.20 6.67 -11.82
C GLN A 166 -7.13 7.32 -10.42
N VAL A 167 -6.24 6.85 -9.55
CA VAL A 167 -6.05 7.44 -8.23
C VAL A 167 -5.17 8.67 -8.34
N ARG A 168 -5.75 9.84 -8.03
CA ARG A 168 -4.97 11.07 -7.87
C ARG A 168 -4.14 10.97 -6.60
N VAL A 169 -2.81 10.91 -6.76
CA VAL A 169 -1.85 10.90 -5.65
C VAL A 169 -1.19 12.25 -5.54
N GLU A 170 -1.12 12.78 -4.33
CA GLU A 170 -0.38 13.99 -4.04
C GLU A 170 0.94 13.63 -3.37
N SER A 171 2.03 13.67 -4.14
CA SER A 171 3.38 13.45 -3.60
C SER A 171 3.79 14.63 -2.71
N LEU A 172 4.38 14.33 -1.56
CA LEU A 172 5.05 15.32 -0.71
C LEU A 172 6.54 15.48 -1.09
N VAL A 173 7.05 14.67 -2.02
CA VAL A 173 8.43 14.79 -2.50
C VAL A 173 8.46 15.88 -3.58
N PRO A 174 9.25 16.96 -3.41
CA PRO A 174 9.44 17.96 -4.45
C PRO A 174 9.98 17.31 -5.73
N ALA A 175 9.50 17.75 -6.90
CA ALA A 175 9.83 17.10 -8.18
C ALA A 175 11.34 17.03 -8.46
N HIS A 176 12.10 18.02 -7.98
CA HIS A 176 13.55 18.07 -8.13
C HIS A 176 14.31 17.15 -7.14
N CYS A 177 13.61 16.55 -6.17
CA CYS A 177 14.17 15.64 -5.15
C CYS A 177 13.73 14.18 -5.33
N GLU A 178 12.95 13.85 -6.38
CA GLU A 178 12.52 12.46 -6.66
C GLU A 178 13.70 11.51 -6.92
N GLY A 179 14.81 12.04 -7.43
CA GLY A 179 16.05 11.31 -7.66
C GLY A 179 17.21 11.77 -6.77
N GLY A 180 18.38 11.16 -6.93
CA GLY A 180 19.59 11.51 -6.17
C GLY A 180 19.66 10.85 -4.78
N SER A 181 20.61 11.30 -3.97
CA SER A 181 20.84 10.78 -2.62
C SER A 181 19.77 11.25 -1.63
N ILE A 182 19.66 10.54 -0.50
CA ILE A 182 18.84 10.96 0.64
C ILE A 182 19.33 12.32 1.18
N ASP A 183 20.64 12.54 1.22
CA ASP A 183 21.22 13.83 1.63
C ASP A 183 20.72 14.98 0.74
N HIS A 184 20.70 14.78 -0.58
CA HIS A 184 20.17 15.78 -1.52
C HIS A 184 18.70 16.09 -1.25
N PHE A 185 17.88 15.10 -0.89
CA PHE A 185 16.49 15.32 -0.51
C PHE A 185 16.38 16.21 0.74
N PHE A 186 17.18 15.96 1.78
CA PHE A 186 17.17 16.79 2.99
C PHE A 186 17.75 18.19 2.78
N GLU A 187 18.79 18.33 1.97
CA GLU A 187 19.42 19.61 1.63
C GLU A 187 18.51 20.53 0.79
N ASN A 188 17.54 19.96 0.06
CA ASN A 188 16.63 20.70 -0.82
C ASN A 188 15.17 20.64 -0.31
N GLY A 189 14.99 20.50 1.01
CA GLY A 189 13.70 20.33 1.65
C GLY A 189 12.88 21.61 1.87
N ASP A 190 13.43 22.80 1.55
CA ASP A 190 12.80 24.09 1.87
C ASP A 190 11.43 24.27 1.22
N GLU A 191 11.28 23.83 -0.04
CA GLU A 191 9.99 23.87 -0.74
C GLU A 191 8.91 23.09 0.03
N LEU A 192 9.25 21.90 0.52
CA LEU A 192 8.34 21.06 1.31
C LEU A 192 7.99 21.73 2.64
N ASN A 193 8.98 22.32 3.31
CA ASN A 193 8.79 23.01 4.58
C ASN A 193 7.80 24.18 4.45
N GLU A 194 8.00 25.05 3.46
CA GLU A 194 7.12 26.18 3.19
C GLU A 194 5.69 25.71 2.88
N GLN A 195 5.55 24.70 2.01
CA GLN A 195 4.25 24.13 1.67
C GLN A 195 3.51 23.58 2.90
N MET A 196 4.19 22.88 3.79
CA MET A 196 3.56 22.28 4.97
C MET A 196 3.12 23.33 5.99
N VAL A 197 3.93 24.38 6.22
CA VAL A 197 3.55 25.50 7.09
C VAL A 197 2.29 26.21 6.56
N GLN A 198 2.26 26.54 5.27
CA GLN A 198 1.10 27.21 4.66
C GLN A 198 -0.18 26.39 4.81
N ARG A 199 -0.10 25.07 4.59
CA ARG A 199 -1.24 24.17 4.77
C ARG A 199 -1.68 24.10 6.22
N LEU A 200 -0.74 24.11 7.17
CA LEU A 200 -1.04 24.00 8.59
C LEU A 200 -1.75 25.25 9.09
N GLU A 201 -1.29 26.42 8.66
CA GLU A 201 -1.93 27.70 8.95
C GLU A 201 -3.34 27.75 8.37
N ALA A 202 -3.52 27.40 7.10
CA ALA A 202 -4.83 27.33 6.46
C ALA A 202 -5.80 26.38 7.20
N ALA A 203 -5.31 25.20 7.63
CA ALA A 203 -6.12 24.27 8.42
C ALA A 203 -6.51 24.87 9.78
N ARG A 204 -5.58 25.54 10.47
CA ARG A 204 -5.82 26.19 11.78
C ARG A 204 -6.82 27.34 11.70
N GLU A 205 -6.76 28.15 10.65
CA GLU A 205 -7.74 29.22 10.40
C GLU A 205 -9.18 28.68 10.29
N MET A 206 -9.33 27.46 9.77
CA MET A 206 -10.61 26.75 9.67
C MET A 206 -10.97 25.95 10.93
N GLY A 207 -10.13 25.94 11.98
CA GLY A 207 -10.31 25.10 13.17
C GLY A 207 -10.12 23.60 12.89
N LEU A 208 -9.37 23.25 11.85
CA LEU A 208 -9.11 21.89 11.38
C LEU A 208 -7.66 21.45 11.66
N VAL A 209 -7.35 20.20 11.33
CA VAL A 209 -5.99 19.62 11.39
C VAL A 209 -5.58 19.05 10.03
N LEU A 210 -4.26 18.97 9.81
CA LEU A 210 -3.72 18.33 8.61
C LEU A 210 -3.56 16.82 8.78
N ARG A 211 -4.03 16.04 7.80
CA ARG A 211 -3.80 14.60 7.71
C ARG A 211 -3.62 14.20 6.26
N TYR A 212 -2.74 13.24 6.01
CA TYR A 212 -2.65 12.57 4.71
C TYR A 212 -3.69 11.46 4.63
N VAL A 213 -4.75 11.68 3.85
CA VAL A 213 -5.93 10.82 3.81
C VAL A 213 -6.09 10.21 2.43
N ALA A 214 -6.36 8.90 2.39
CA ALA A 214 -6.87 8.23 1.20
C ALA A 214 -8.40 8.31 1.21
N ARG A 215 -9.01 8.60 0.06
CA ARG A 215 -10.45 8.70 -0.08
C ARG A 215 -10.93 8.13 -1.42
N PHE A 216 -12.02 7.39 -1.37
CA PHE A 216 -12.80 6.88 -2.49
C PHE A 216 -14.27 7.20 -2.23
N ASP A 217 -14.96 7.76 -3.23
CA ASP A 217 -16.38 8.16 -3.20
C ASP A 217 -17.07 7.78 -4.53
#